data_AF-A0A167GIL7-F1
#
_entry.id   AF-A0A167GIL7-F1
#
_cell.length_a   1.000
_cell.length_b   1.000
_cell.length_c   1.000
_cell.angle_alpha   90.00
_cell.angle_beta   90.00
_cell.angle_gamma   90.00
#
_symmetry.space_group_name_H-M   'P 1'
#
loop_
_entity.id
_entity.type
_entity.pdbx_description
1 polymer ?
#
loop_
_entity_poly.entity_id
_entity_poly.type
_entity_poly.pdbx_seq_one_letter_code
_entity_poly.pdbx_strand_id
1 'polypeptide(L)' 'MARNAHIVGKVNYRGGDGPAIEIRRGPVKVAMSDFDATLSWEDGEVHGSTAIPLEEFDRCVSEGKIRFDDEPAQRDT' A
#
# COMPACT_ATOMS: atom_id res chain seq x y z
N MET A 1 3.17 5.03 13.84
CA MET A 1 1.78 5.53 13.62
C MET A 1 1.34 5.09 12.24
N ALA A 2 0.03 4.89 12.02
CA ALA A 2 -0.50 4.55 10.71
C ALA A 2 -1.07 5.80 10.01
N ARG A 3 -0.87 5.91 8.70
CA ARG A 3 -1.37 7.00 7.85
C ARG A 3 -2.43 6.47 6.89
N ASN A 4 -3.38 7.32 6.50
CA ASN A 4 -4.41 6.94 5.52
C ASN A 4 -3.89 7.14 4.09
N ALA A 5 -4.19 6.17 3.23
CA ALA A 5 -3.84 6.20 1.82
C ALA A 5 -4.85 5.39 0.98
N HIS A 6 -4.70 5.46 -0.33
CA HIS A 6 -5.49 4.69 -1.28
C HIS A 6 -4.60 3.89 -2.24
N ILE A 7 -4.97 2.62 -2.44
CA ILE A 7 -4.49 1.82 -3.56
C ILE A 7 -5.27 2.25 -4.80
N VAL A 8 -4.57 2.89 -5.75
CA VAL A 8 -5.14 3.38 -7.02
C VAL A 8 -4.60 2.61 -8.23
N GLY A 9 -3.44 1.95 -8.09
CA GLY A 9 -2.82 1.12 -9.11
C GLY A 9 -2.69 -0.35 -8.69
N LYS A 10 -2.01 -1.15 -9.51
CA LYS A 10 -1.78 -2.57 -9.21
C LYS A 10 -0.63 -2.70 -8.21
N VAL A 11 -0.97 -3.06 -6.98
CA VAL A 11 -0.01 -3.37 -5.91
C VAL A 11 -0.09 -4.86 -5.64
N ASN A 12 1.03 -5.58 -5.77
CA ASN A 12 1.08 -7.00 -5.46
C ASN A 12 1.95 -7.20 -4.22
N TYR A 13 1.55 -8.13 -3.36
CA TYR A 13 2.37 -8.59 -2.25
C TYR A 13 2.70 -10.06 -2.41
N ARG A 14 3.81 -10.49 -1.83
CA ARG A 14 4.20 -11.89 -1.77
C ARG A 14 4.39 -12.31 -0.32
N GLY A 15 3.56 -13.24 0.14
CA GLY A 15 3.75 -13.88 1.44
C GLY A 15 4.77 -15.02 1.32
N GLY A 16 6.05 -14.76 1.62
CA GLY A 16 7.12 -15.76 1.50
C GLY A 16 7.36 -16.18 0.04
N ASP A 17 7.44 -17.49 -0.22
CA ASP A 17 7.66 -18.04 -1.57
C ASP A 17 6.38 -18.20 -2.41
N GLY A 18 5.21 -17.89 -1.83
CA GLY A 18 3.93 -17.99 -2.52
C GLY A 18 3.82 -17.10 -3.76
N PRO A 19 2.80 -17.27 -4.61
CA PRO A 19 2.58 -16.39 -5.75
C PRO A 19 2.30 -14.95 -5.28
N ALA A 20 2.56 -13.98 -6.16
CA ALA A 20 2.17 -12.60 -5.90
C ALA A 20 0.64 -12.48 -5.90
N ILE A 21 0.09 -11.86 -4.86
CA ILE A 21 -1.34 -11.61 -4.69
C ILE A 21 -1.59 -10.12 -4.84
N GLU A 22 -2.59 -9.75 -5.63
CA GLU A 22 -2.98 -8.36 -5.84
C GLU A 22 -3.80 -7.84 -4.64
N ILE A 23 -3.39 -6.68 -4.12
CA ILE A 23 -4.19 -5.92 -3.14
C ILE A 23 -5.25 -5.15 -3.92
N ARG A 24 -6.51 -5.28 -3.49
CA ARG A 24 -7.63 -4.57 -4.14
C ARG A 24 -7.44 -3.06 -4.04
N ARG A 25 -7.90 -2.34 -5.07
CA ARG A 25 -8.01 -0.88 -5.03
C ARG A 25 -8.96 -0.45 -3.93
N GLY A 26 -8.63 0.64 -3.25
CA GLY A 26 -9.44 1.15 -2.15
C GLY A 26 -8.62 1.75 -1.01
N PRO A 27 -9.29 2.14 0.09
CA PRO A 27 -8.65 2.74 1.24
C PRO A 27 -7.77 1.72 1.97
N VAL A 28 -6.60 2.17 2.39
CA VAL A 28 -5.64 1.42 3.22
C VAL A 28 -5.12 2.30 4.34
N LYS A 29 -4.74 1.67 5.45
CA LYS A 29 -3.85 2.25 6.45
C LYS A 29 -2.44 1.75 6.22
N VAL A 30 -1.47 2.65 6.25
CA VAL A 30 -0.06 2.37 6.06
C VAL A 30 0.68 2.62 7.37
N ALA A 31 1.21 1.58 7.98
CA ALA A 31 2.11 1.69 9.12
C ALA A 31 3.54 1.38 8.68
N MET A 32 4.44 2.36 8.80
CA MET A 32 5.85 2.19 8.48
C MET A 32 6.66 1.77 9.71
N SER A 33 7.62 0.89 9.48
CA SER A 33 8.70 0.53 10.39
C SER A 33 10.05 0.81 9.72
N ASP A 34 11.16 0.54 10.42
CA ASP A 34 12.51 0.65 9.85
C ASP A 34 12.80 -0.41 8.77
N PHE A 35 11.95 -1.43 8.64
CA PHE A 35 12.19 -2.60 7.78
C PHE A 35 11.15 -2.75 6.66
N ASP A 36 9.91 -2.32 6.91
CA ASP A 36 8.78 -2.56 6.02
C ASP A 36 7.67 -1.52 6.15
N ALA A 37 6.77 -1.55 5.17
CA ALA A 37 5.47 -0.88 5.23
C ALA A 37 4.38 -1.93 5.35
N THR A 38 3.60 -1.86 6.42
CA THR A 38 2.40 -2.68 6.61
C THR A 38 1.19 -1.95 6.03
N LEU A 39 0.54 -2.58 5.06
CA LEU A 39 -0.72 -2.14 4.45
C LEU A 39 -1.86 -2.93 5.07
N SER A 40 -2.87 -2.24 5.62
CA SER A 40 -4.07 -2.86 6.17
C SER A 40 -5.33 -2.28 5.51
N TRP A 41 -6.29 -3.12 5.17
CA TRP A 41 -7.55 -2.73 4.54
C TRP A 41 -8.72 -3.53 5.08
N GLU A 42 -9.92 -2.98 4.87
CA GLU A 42 -11.19 -3.61 5.19
C GLU A 42 -11.99 -3.79 3.91
N ASP A 43 -12.55 -4.98 3.69
CA ASP A 43 -13.41 -5.32 2.56
C ASP A 43 -14.61 -6.14 3.06
N GLY A 44 -15.69 -5.44 3.38
CA GLY A 44 -16.85 -6.02 4.06
C GLY A 44 -16.48 -6.56 5.44
N GLU A 45 -16.59 -7.88 5.63
CA GLU A 45 -16.20 -8.56 6.88
C GLU A 45 -14.71 -8.95 6.91
N VAL A 46 -14.01 -8.84 5.77
CA VAL A 46 -12.61 -9.26 5.64
C VAL A 46 -11.68 -8.12 6.04
N HIS A 47 -10.79 -8.39 7.00
CA HIS A 47 -9.69 -7.50 7.36
C HIS A 47 -8.40 -8.09 6.79
N GLY A 48 -7.81 -7.39 5.82
CA GLY A 48 -6.55 -7.78 5.21
C GLY A 48 -5.38 -6.98 5.79
N SER A 49 -4.23 -7.62 5.91
CA SER A 49 -2.99 -6.93 6.25
C SER A 49 -1.80 -7.62 5.61
N THR A 50 -0.83 -6.85 5.11
CA THR A 50 0.41 -7.39 4.54
C THR A 50 1.57 -6.42 4.74
N ALA A 51 2.74 -6.95 5.07
CA ALA A 51 3.97 -6.18 5.09
C ALA A 51 4.68 -6.32 3.75
N ILE A 52 5.12 -5.19 3.18
CA ILE A 52 5.96 -5.14 1.98
C ILE A 52 7.28 -4.42 2.27
N PRO A 53 8.38 -4.79 1.60
CA PRO A 53 9.66 -4.09 1.74
C PRO A 53 9.51 -2.59 1.42
N LEU A 54 10.28 -1.74 2.11
CA LEU A 54 10.25 -0.29 1.90
C LEU A 54 10.56 0.09 0.44
N GLU A 55 11.50 -0.59 -0.21
CA GLU A 55 11.82 -0.35 -1.63
C GLU A 55 10.61 -0.58 -2.56
N GLU A 56 9.83 -1.63 -2.31
CA GLU A 56 8.62 -1.89 -3.10
C GLU A 56 7.51 -0.88 -2.79
N PHE A 57 7.38 -0.50 -1.52
CA PHE A 57 6.43 0.52 -1.10
C PHE A 57 6.73 1.87 -1.77
N ASP A 58 7.97 2.33 -1.69
CA ASP A 58 8.41 3.60 -2.27
C ASP A 58 8.23 3.62 -3.78
N ARG A 59 8.56 2.50 -4.45
CA ARG A 59 8.27 2.31 -5.88
C ARG A 59 6.79 2.49 -6.19
N CYS A 60 5.91 1.86 -5.42
CA CYS A 60 4.47 1.99 -5.60
C CYS A 60 3.96 3.43 -5.40
N VAL A 61 4.51 4.16 -4.42
CA VAL A 61 4.17 5.58 -4.21
C VAL A 61 4.65 6.44 -5.38
N SER A 62 5.91 6.26 -5.82
CA SER A 62 6.51 7.01 -6.93
C SER A 62 5.81 6.79 -8.27
N GLU A 63 5.34 5.56 -8.53
CA GLU A 63 4.54 5.21 -9.71
C GLU A 63 3.07 5.65 -9.57
N GLY A 64 2.72 6.29 -8.45
CA GLY A 64 1.38 6.79 -8.17
C GLY A 64 0.35 5.68 -7.97
N LYS A 65 0.78 4.46 -7.64
CA LYS A 65 -0.09 3.29 -7.36
C LYS A 65 -0.64 3.31 -5.93
N ILE A 66 0.07 3.96 -5.01
CA ILE A 66 -0.38 4.28 -3.65
C ILE A 66 -0.34 5.80 -3.51
N ARG A 67 -1.40 6.38 -2.94
CA ARG A 67 -1.48 7.83 -2.70
C ARG A 67 -1.92 8.09 -1.28
N PHE A 68 -1.17 8.90 -0.54
CA PHE A 68 -1.56 9.34 0.79
C PHE A 68 -2.64 10.41 0.70
N ASP A 69 -3.61 10.36 1.61
CA ASP A 69 -4.73 11.31 1.64
C ASP A 69 -4.27 12.72 2.02
N ASP A 70 -3.18 12.80 2.78
CA ASP A 70 -2.61 14.05 3.28
C ASP A 70 -1.58 14.69 2.33
N GLU A 71 -1.22 14.03 1.23
CA GLU A 71 -0.30 14.58 0.24
C GLU A 71 -1.08 15.17 -0.96
N PRO A 72 -0.86 16.45 -1.30
CA PRO A 72 -1.50 17.03 -2.47
C PRO A 72 -1.09 16.23 -3.70
N ALA A 73 -2.09 15.78 -4.48
CA ALA A 73 -1.88 15.05 -5.73
C ALA A 73 -0.78 15.77 -6.53
N GLN A 74 0.39 15.13 -6.65
CA GLN A 74 1.55 15.66 -7.34
C GLN A 74 1.07 16.11 -8.73
N ARG A 75 0.94 17.42 -8.94
CA ARG A 75 0.50 17.97 -10.21
C ARG A 75 1.63 17.76 -11.21
N ASP A 76 1.41 16.87 -12.16
CA ASP A 76 2.23 16.75 -13.36
C ASP A 76 2.45 18.15 -13.95
N THR A 77 3.70 18.60 -13.98
CA THR A 77 4.18 19.81 -14.69
C THR A 77 4.70 19.40 -16.05
#